data_AF-A0A7S0E0E8-F1
#
_entry.id   AF-A0A7S0E0E8-F1
#
_cell.length_a   1.000
_cell.length_b   1.000
_cell.length_c   1.000
_cell.angle_alpha   90.00
_cell.angle_beta   90.00
_cell.angle_gamma   90.00
#
_symmetry.space_group_name_H-M   'P 1'
#
loop_
_entity.id
_entity.type
_entity.pdbx_description
1 polymer ?
#
loop_
_entity_poly.entity_id
_entity_poly.type
_entity_poly.pdbx_seq_one_letter_code
_entity_poly.pdbx_strand_id
1 'polypeptide(L)'
;TKETLTVLLNVAVSGAGKGQATIKDGEHILGRMRGCGFDIGIEEFERLLLLAKLSVQSDVGNFSDVLKAAEALQKNSGTLSQKHVIWVLESAVWSAYHRRQNHQGSGVSERWYNDTWTRVEPVLQASNMAGEELGSKGVALCARFAYLSESKNLALRAWQLFRAIPPKHRNSLVYREMIGALGAVRNSEAALGLLKVAIKNGITLTSELYMTTYEACSYDPAVVQEL
;
A
#
# COMPACT_ATOMS: atom_id res chain seq x y z
N THR A 1 -33.17 -11.49 0.44
CA THR A 1 -32.55 -11.73 1.77
C THR A 1 -31.04 -11.49 1.71
N LYS A 2 -30.22 -12.25 0.97
CA LYS A 2 -28.78 -11.95 0.81
C LYS A 2 -28.49 -10.54 0.26
N GLU A 3 -29.32 -10.06 -0.67
CA GLU A 3 -29.24 -8.72 -1.25
C GLU A 3 -29.30 -7.59 -0.22
N THR A 4 -30.09 -7.74 0.86
CA THR A 4 -30.23 -6.70 1.89
C THR A 4 -28.93 -6.51 2.67
N LEU A 5 -28.26 -7.61 3.05
CA LEU A 5 -26.96 -7.58 3.71
C LEU A 5 -25.91 -6.91 2.82
N THR A 6 -25.89 -7.29 1.54
CA THR A 6 -24.99 -6.70 0.55
C THR A 6 -25.21 -5.20 0.40
N VAL A 7 -26.46 -4.73 0.32
CA VAL A 7 -26.79 -3.30 0.22
C VAL A 7 -26.32 -2.53 1.46
N LEU A 8 -26.59 -3.03 2.67
CA LEU A 8 -26.18 -2.36 3.90
C LEU A 8 -24.65 -2.22 3.99
N LEU A 9 -23.91 -3.27 3.65
CA LEU A 9 -22.45 -3.21 3.61
C LEU A 9 -21.94 -2.27 2.51
N ASN A 10 -22.57 -2.23 1.34
CA ASN A 10 -22.20 -1.31 0.27
C ASN A 10 -22.42 0.17 0.68
N VAL A 11 -23.49 0.45 1.43
CA VAL A 11 -23.72 1.80 2.02
C VAL A 11 -22.61 2.14 3.01
N ALA A 12 -22.24 1.21 3.89
CA ALA A 12 -21.15 1.43 4.85
C ALA A 12 -19.78 1.63 4.16
N VAL A 13 -19.49 0.84 3.12
CA VAL A 13 -18.31 1.02 2.24
C VAL A 13 -18.31 2.40 1.59
N SER A 14 -19.44 2.84 1.05
CA SER A 14 -19.56 4.19 0.48
C SER A 14 -19.40 5.28 1.54
N GLY A 15 -19.90 5.08 2.75
CA GLY A 15 -19.72 5.99 3.88
C GLY A 15 -18.25 6.08 4.31
N ALA A 16 -17.55 4.95 4.35
CA ALA A 16 -16.13 4.90 4.71
C ALA A 16 -15.24 5.69 3.75
N GLY A 17 -15.54 5.64 2.45
CA GLY A 17 -14.86 6.47 1.44
C GLY A 17 -15.10 7.98 1.58
N LYS A 18 -16.09 8.39 2.38
CA LYS A 18 -16.42 9.78 2.71
C LYS A 18 -16.02 10.17 4.14
N GLY A 19 -15.34 9.28 4.87
CA GLY A 19 -15.02 9.49 6.29
C GLY A 19 -16.21 9.39 7.25
N GLN A 20 -17.32 8.76 6.83
CA GLN A 20 -18.57 8.68 7.61
C GLN A 20 -18.82 7.32 8.25
N ALA A 21 -17.99 6.31 7.94
CA ALA A 21 -18.11 4.97 8.49
C ALA A 21 -16.73 4.33 8.69
N THR A 22 -16.67 3.37 9.60
CA THR A 22 -15.48 2.61 10.00
C THR A 22 -15.77 1.12 10.02
N ILE A 23 -14.73 0.30 10.22
CA ILE A 23 -14.91 -1.16 10.31
C ILE A 23 -15.96 -1.56 11.35
N LYS A 24 -16.08 -0.79 12.45
CA LYS A 24 -16.99 -1.06 13.55
C LYS A 24 -18.45 -1.02 13.09
N ASP A 25 -18.78 -0.13 12.16
CA ASP A 25 -20.11 -0.05 11.56
C ASP A 25 -20.40 -1.31 10.72
N GLY A 26 -19.40 -1.77 9.96
CA GLY A 26 -19.47 -3.04 9.23
C GLY A 26 -19.63 -4.25 10.16
N GLU A 27 -18.83 -4.34 11.21
CA GLU A 27 -18.91 -5.40 12.23
C GLU A 27 -20.28 -5.41 12.92
N HIS A 28 -20.83 -4.23 13.23
CA HIS A 28 -22.17 -4.10 13.79
C HIS A 28 -23.24 -4.64 12.82
N ILE A 29 -23.16 -4.27 11.54
CA ILE A 29 -24.06 -4.79 10.50
C ILE A 29 -23.97 -6.32 10.44
N LEU A 30 -22.76 -6.89 10.36
CA LEU A 30 -22.59 -8.35 10.32
C LEU A 30 -23.14 -9.04 11.56
N GLY A 31 -22.90 -8.47 12.75
CA GLY A 31 -23.38 -9.02 14.02
C GLY A 31 -24.90 -9.05 14.09
N ARG A 32 -25.57 -7.98 13.65
CA ARG A 32 -27.04 -7.91 13.61
C ARG A 32 -27.61 -8.88 12.60
N MET A 33 -27.02 -8.96 11.41
CA MET A 33 -27.50 -9.85 10.35
C MET A 33 -27.30 -11.31 10.72
N ARG A 34 -26.18 -11.68 11.36
CA ARG A 34 -26.00 -13.02 11.93
C ARG A 34 -27.07 -13.34 12.98
N GLY A 35 -27.39 -12.39 13.86
CA GLY A 35 -28.46 -12.53 14.84
C GLY A 35 -29.86 -12.72 14.24
N CYS A 36 -30.06 -12.27 12.99
CA CYS A 36 -31.29 -12.49 12.21
C CYS A 36 -31.25 -13.76 11.34
N GLY A 37 -30.24 -14.62 11.48
CA GLY A 37 -30.12 -15.89 10.75
C GLY A 37 -29.56 -15.77 9.34
N PHE A 38 -28.88 -14.67 9.00
CA PHE A 38 -28.20 -14.53 7.71
C PHE A 38 -26.83 -15.22 7.72
N ASP A 39 -26.55 -15.99 6.68
CA ASP A 39 -25.23 -16.55 6.43
C ASP A 39 -24.25 -15.46 5.99
N ILE A 40 -23.07 -15.46 6.60
CA ILE A 40 -21.98 -14.53 6.30
C ILE A 40 -20.94 -15.27 5.47
N GLY A 41 -20.76 -14.88 4.21
CA GLY A 41 -19.82 -15.48 3.29
C GLY A 41 -18.53 -14.67 3.10
N ILE A 42 -17.69 -15.16 2.19
CA ILE A 42 -16.41 -14.53 1.81
C ILE A 42 -16.63 -13.10 1.31
N GLU A 43 -17.70 -12.89 0.55
CA GLU A 43 -18.10 -11.59 -0.01
C GLU A 43 -18.34 -10.51 1.05
N GLU A 44 -18.87 -10.87 2.21
CA GLU A 44 -19.09 -9.96 3.33
C GLU A 44 -17.76 -9.60 4.02
N PHE A 45 -16.85 -10.57 4.18
CA PHE A 45 -15.51 -10.32 4.72
C PHE A 45 -14.66 -9.46 3.77
N GLU A 46 -14.79 -9.65 2.46
CA GLU A 46 -14.14 -8.81 1.46
C GLU A 46 -14.64 -7.35 1.56
N ARG A 47 -15.95 -7.14 1.77
CA ARG A 47 -16.52 -5.81 2.01
C ARG A 47 -16.03 -5.19 3.32
N LEU A 48 -15.86 -5.97 4.38
CA LEU A 48 -15.22 -5.46 5.62
C LEU A 48 -13.79 -4.99 5.38
N LEU A 49 -12.99 -5.76 4.64
CA LEU A 49 -11.62 -5.36 4.30
C LEU A 49 -11.61 -4.07 3.47
N LEU A 50 -12.49 -3.96 2.47
CA LEU A 50 -12.64 -2.75 1.67
C LEU A 50 -13.05 -1.54 2.53
N LEU A 51 -14.00 -1.72 3.44
CA LEU A 51 -14.44 -0.68 4.37
C LEU A 51 -13.29 -0.22 5.28
N ALA A 52 -12.56 -1.16 5.88
CA ALA A 52 -11.39 -0.85 6.71
C ALA A 52 -10.34 -0.05 5.91
N LYS A 53 -10.05 -0.50 4.68
CA LYS A 53 -9.12 0.18 3.77
C LYS A 53 -9.57 1.62 3.45
N LEU A 54 -10.84 1.83 3.14
CA LEU A 54 -11.38 3.16 2.82
C LEU A 54 -11.45 4.08 4.04
N SER A 55 -11.72 3.55 5.23
CA SER A 55 -11.74 4.35 6.46
C SER A 55 -10.33 4.84 6.84
N VAL A 56 -9.29 4.01 6.64
CA VAL A 56 -7.88 4.44 6.74
C VAL A 56 -7.54 5.51 5.72
N GLN A 57 -7.95 5.33 4.47
CA GLN A 57 -7.72 6.31 3.41
C GLN A 57 -8.34 7.68 3.76
N SER A 58 -9.51 7.69 4.40
CA SER A 58 -10.21 8.91 4.84
C SER A 58 -9.78 9.46 6.20
N ASP A 59 -8.71 8.93 6.81
CA ASP A 59 -8.18 9.31 8.13
C ASP A 59 -9.19 9.21 9.30
N VAL A 60 -10.15 8.28 9.21
CA VAL A 60 -11.11 7.98 10.29
C VAL A 60 -10.97 6.54 10.83
N GLY A 61 -10.17 5.71 10.15
CA GLY A 61 -9.85 4.33 10.52
C GLY A 61 -8.39 4.16 10.90
N ASN A 62 -8.00 2.93 11.28
CA ASN A 62 -6.62 2.60 11.60
C ASN A 62 -6.16 1.33 10.86
N PHE A 63 -4.84 1.23 10.62
CA PHE A 63 -4.26 0.09 9.91
C PHE A 63 -4.45 -1.25 10.63
N SER A 64 -4.56 -1.24 11.95
CA SER A 64 -4.74 -2.47 12.74
C SER A 64 -6.03 -3.18 12.37
N ASP A 65 -7.08 -2.41 12.11
CA ASP A 65 -8.39 -2.94 11.72
C ASP A 65 -8.39 -3.52 10.31
N VAL A 66 -7.58 -2.98 9.40
CA VAL A 66 -7.36 -3.58 8.06
C VAL A 66 -6.74 -4.96 8.19
N LEU A 67 -5.74 -5.12 9.07
CA LEU A 67 -5.11 -6.42 9.29
C LEU A 67 -6.07 -7.43 9.91
N LYS A 68 -6.88 -7.03 10.89
CA LYS A 68 -7.94 -7.90 11.43
C LYS A 68 -8.94 -8.34 10.36
N ALA A 69 -9.35 -7.42 9.49
CA ALA A 69 -10.25 -7.73 8.38
C ALA A 69 -9.61 -8.69 7.37
N ALA A 70 -8.32 -8.48 7.06
CA ALA A 70 -7.56 -9.36 6.17
C ALA A 70 -7.39 -10.77 6.77
N GLU A 71 -7.07 -10.87 8.06
CA GLU A 71 -7.00 -12.15 8.78
C GLU A 71 -8.35 -12.88 8.80
N ALA A 72 -9.44 -12.14 9.04
CA ALA A 72 -10.79 -12.71 9.02
C ALA A 72 -11.15 -13.23 7.63
N LEU A 73 -10.85 -12.48 6.57
CA LEU A 73 -11.05 -12.90 5.19
C LEU A 73 -10.21 -14.15 4.88
N GLN A 74 -8.92 -14.14 5.21
CA GLN A 74 -8.01 -15.26 4.97
C GLN A 74 -8.46 -16.54 5.66
N LYS A 75 -8.96 -16.46 6.91
CA LYS A 75 -9.52 -17.62 7.63
C LYS A 75 -10.71 -18.26 6.90
N ASN A 76 -11.48 -17.47 6.16
CA ASN A 76 -12.67 -17.93 5.45
C ASN A 76 -12.42 -18.28 3.97
N SER A 77 -11.43 -17.65 3.33
CA SER A 77 -11.07 -17.88 1.92
C SER A 77 -9.85 -18.79 1.72
N GLY A 78 -9.14 -19.15 2.79
CA GLY A 78 -7.88 -19.91 2.77
C GLY A 78 -6.67 -19.04 2.42
N THR A 79 -6.75 -18.28 1.33
CA THR A 79 -5.69 -17.35 0.91
C THR A 79 -6.27 -16.00 0.48
N LEU A 80 -5.44 -14.95 0.51
CA LEU A 80 -5.79 -13.63 0.00
C LEU A 80 -5.37 -13.51 -1.47
N SER A 81 -6.26 -12.97 -2.30
CA SER A 81 -5.93 -12.63 -3.68
C SER A 81 -4.95 -11.44 -3.73
N GLN A 82 -4.30 -11.25 -4.89
CA GLN A 82 -3.46 -10.08 -5.15
C GLN A 82 -4.20 -8.76 -4.87
N LYS A 83 -5.49 -8.68 -5.20
CA LYS A 83 -6.35 -7.53 -4.92
C LYS A 83 -6.42 -7.20 -3.42
N HIS A 84 -6.63 -8.21 -2.58
CA HIS A 84 -6.72 -8.03 -1.12
C HIS A 84 -5.38 -7.59 -0.53
N VAL A 85 -4.29 -8.18 -1.02
CA VAL A 85 -2.93 -7.82 -0.60
C VAL A 85 -2.59 -6.37 -0.99
N ILE A 86 -2.99 -5.95 -2.20
CA ILE A 86 -2.89 -4.55 -2.63
C ILE A 86 -3.67 -3.62 -1.69
N TRP A 87 -4.87 -3.98 -1.24
CA TRP A 87 -5.63 -3.17 -0.30
C TRP A 87 -4.94 -3.02 1.07
N VAL A 88 -4.28 -4.08 1.56
CA VAL A 88 -3.47 -4.01 2.78
C VAL A 88 -2.30 -3.03 2.58
N LEU A 89 -1.58 -3.13 1.46
CA LEU A 89 -0.47 -2.23 1.13
C LEU A 89 -0.92 -0.77 0.95
N GLU A 90 -2.03 -0.52 0.26
CA GLU A 90 -2.62 0.81 0.12
C GLU A 90 -2.95 1.40 1.50
N SER A 91 -3.48 0.60 2.42
CA SER A 91 -3.80 1.03 3.77
C SER A 91 -2.56 1.37 4.60
N ALA A 92 -1.47 0.61 4.45
CA ALA A 92 -0.20 0.92 5.09
C ALA A 92 0.36 2.26 4.59
N VAL A 93 0.30 2.50 3.27
CA VAL A 93 0.73 3.76 2.65
C VAL A 93 -0.12 4.94 3.11
N TRP A 94 -1.45 4.81 3.15
CA TRP A 94 -2.33 5.88 3.64
C TRP A 94 -2.09 6.19 5.11
N SER A 95 -1.90 5.17 5.95
CA SER A 95 -1.57 5.36 7.37
C SER A 95 -0.23 6.07 7.55
N ALA A 96 0.78 5.72 6.75
CA ALA A 96 2.06 6.40 6.72
C ALA A 96 1.93 7.87 6.28
N TYR A 97 1.12 8.12 5.25
CA TYR A 97 0.86 9.45 4.71
C TYR A 97 0.21 10.37 5.77
N HIS A 98 -0.87 9.91 6.41
CA HIS A 98 -1.58 10.70 7.43
C HIS A 98 -0.70 10.99 8.65
N ARG A 99 0.11 10.02 9.10
CA ARG A 99 1.08 10.26 10.19
C ARG A 99 2.10 11.34 9.83
N ARG A 100 2.58 11.35 8.58
CA ARG A 100 3.54 12.35 8.10
C ARG A 100 2.91 13.74 8.05
N GLN A 101 1.67 13.85 7.55
CA GLN A 101 0.92 15.12 7.50
C GLN A 101 0.64 15.68 8.91
N ASN A 102 0.31 14.83 9.87
CA ASN A 102 0.02 15.22 11.24
C ASN A 102 1.28 15.51 12.09
N HIS A 103 2.47 15.62 11.46
CA HIS A 103 3.77 15.79 12.12
C HIS A 103 4.10 14.75 13.21
N GLN A 104 3.41 13.60 13.22
CA GLN A 104 3.67 12.49 14.15
C GLN A 104 4.90 11.65 13.73
N GLY A 105 5.76 12.23 12.90
CA GLY A 105 6.80 11.58 12.11
C GLY A 105 8.24 12.06 12.34
N SER A 106 8.47 13.15 13.07
CA SER A 106 9.84 13.68 13.27
C SER A 106 10.61 12.89 14.33
N GLY A 107 11.72 12.25 13.94
CA GLY A 107 12.79 11.77 14.84
C GLY A 107 12.52 10.53 15.70
N VAL A 108 11.25 10.15 15.94
CA VAL A 108 10.88 8.98 16.79
C VAL A 108 10.09 7.91 16.01
N SER A 109 9.92 8.10 14.70
CA SER A 109 8.89 7.41 13.90
C SER A 109 9.31 6.08 13.25
N GLU A 110 10.60 5.74 13.24
CA GLU A 110 11.11 4.51 12.57
C GLU A 110 10.47 3.24 13.13
N ARG A 111 10.26 3.19 14.46
CA ARG A 111 9.63 2.04 15.13
C ARG A 111 8.24 1.75 14.57
N TRP A 112 7.41 2.77 14.37
CA TRP A 112 6.05 2.55 13.85
C TRP A 112 6.06 2.03 12.41
N TYR A 113 6.94 2.55 11.56
CA TYR A 113 7.07 2.07 10.18
C TYR A 113 7.56 0.63 10.13
N ASN A 114 8.55 0.28 10.95
CA ASN A 114 9.06 -1.08 11.07
C ASN A 114 8.01 -2.03 11.66
N ASP A 115 7.28 -1.62 12.71
CA ASP A 115 6.20 -2.41 13.31
C ASP A 115 5.06 -2.64 12.30
N THR A 116 4.70 -1.60 11.53
CA THR A 116 3.70 -1.70 10.46
C THR A 116 4.15 -2.69 9.40
N TRP A 117 5.40 -2.59 8.94
CA TRP A 117 5.94 -3.52 7.95
C TRP A 117 6.04 -4.95 8.47
N THR A 118 6.46 -5.14 9.72
CA THR A 118 6.51 -6.45 10.39
C THR A 118 5.14 -7.14 10.45
N ARG A 119 4.06 -6.36 10.39
CA ARG A 119 2.68 -6.88 10.31
C ARG A 119 2.19 -7.09 8.87
N VAL A 120 2.73 -6.36 7.89
CA VAL A 120 2.45 -6.56 6.46
C VAL A 120 3.14 -7.83 5.93
N GLU A 121 4.38 -8.08 6.35
CA GLU A 121 5.21 -9.17 5.83
C GLU A 121 4.56 -10.57 5.97
N PRO A 122 3.93 -10.93 7.11
CA PRO A 122 3.16 -12.18 7.22
C PRO A 122 2.00 -12.29 6.23
N VAL A 123 1.33 -11.17 5.89
CA VAL A 123 0.24 -11.16 4.90
C VAL A 123 0.78 -11.49 3.51
N LEU A 124 1.93 -10.91 3.15
CA LEU A 124 2.60 -11.21 1.88
C LEU A 124 3.03 -12.68 1.80
N GLN A 125 3.69 -13.18 2.86
CA GLN A 125 4.19 -14.55 2.93
C GLN A 125 3.05 -15.57 2.89
N ALA A 126 2.01 -15.39 3.71
CA ALA A 126 0.88 -16.31 3.77
C ALA A 126 0.04 -16.33 2.48
N SER A 127 0.20 -15.31 1.63
CA SER A 127 -0.47 -15.22 0.32
C SER A 127 0.46 -15.57 -0.85
N ASN A 128 1.71 -16.00 -0.58
CA ASN A 128 2.76 -16.22 -1.58
C ASN A 128 3.00 -15.02 -2.53
N MET A 129 2.86 -13.80 -2.01
CA MET A 129 2.94 -12.57 -2.80
C MET A 129 4.33 -11.95 -2.71
N ALA A 130 5.12 -12.09 -3.79
CA ALA A 130 6.41 -11.42 -3.94
C ALA A 130 6.68 -11.08 -5.40
N GLY A 131 7.42 -10.00 -5.65
CA GLY A 131 7.94 -9.65 -6.98
C GLY A 131 6.87 -9.62 -8.07
N GLU A 132 6.97 -10.56 -9.02
CA GLU A 132 6.05 -10.70 -10.15
C GLU A 132 4.59 -10.94 -9.73
N GLU A 133 4.35 -11.80 -8.72
CA GLU A 133 3.00 -12.09 -8.20
C GLU A 133 2.34 -10.85 -7.57
N LEU A 134 3.14 -9.95 -7.02
CA LEU A 134 2.66 -8.70 -6.45
C LEU A 134 2.39 -7.63 -7.53
N GLY A 135 3.06 -7.78 -8.67
CA GLY A 135 2.96 -6.88 -9.83
C GLY A 135 3.50 -5.48 -9.55
N SER A 136 3.57 -4.67 -10.62
CA SER A 136 4.11 -3.30 -10.55
C SER A 136 3.38 -2.41 -9.54
N LYS A 137 2.05 -2.58 -9.38
CA LYS A 137 1.27 -1.78 -8.42
C LYS A 137 1.66 -2.09 -6.97
N GLY A 138 1.71 -3.36 -6.58
CA GLY A 138 2.03 -3.70 -5.20
C GLY A 138 3.48 -3.39 -4.85
N VAL A 139 4.43 -3.59 -5.76
CA VAL A 139 5.82 -3.17 -5.53
C VAL A 139 5.97 -1.66 -5.45
N ALA A 140 5.23 -0.90 -6.28
CA ALA A 140 5.20 0.56 -6.18
C ALA A 140 4.69 1.02 -4.81
N LEU A 141 3.70 0.34 -4.22
CA LEU A 141 3.22 0.63 -2.87
C LEU A 141 4.28 0.33 -1.80
N CYS A 142 5.04 -0.76 -1.94
CA CYS A 142 6.17 -1.04 -1.04
C CYS A 142 7.24 0.06 -1.11
N ALA A 143 7.57 0.52 -2.33
CA ALA A 143 8.50 1.64 -2.53
C ALA A 143 7.95 2.95 -1.97
N ARG A 144 6.65 3.25 -2.16
CA ARG A 144 5.99 4.42 -1.59
C ARG A 144 6.03 4.40 -0.07
N PHE A 145 5.78 3.25 0.55
CA PHE A 145 5.88 3.10 2.01
C PHE A 145 7.31 3.35 2.50
N ALA A 146 8.32 2.82 1.78
CA ALA A 146 9.72 3.08 2.06
C ALA A 146 10.07 4.58 1.96
N TYR A 147 9.60 5.27 0.90
CA TYR A 147 9.74 6.72 0.74
C TYR A 147 9.16 7.49 1.94
N LEU A 148 7.93 7.16 2.36
CA LEU A 148 7.28 7.84 3.47
C LEU A 148 8.00 7.62 4.81
N SER A 149 8.59 6.44 4.98
CA SER A 149 9.35 6.06 6.17
C SER A 149 10.78 6.61 6.22
N GLU A 150 11.31 7.07 5.08
CA GLU A 150 12.72 7.45 4.90
C GLU A 150 13.72 6.36 5.40
N SER A 151 13.28 5.09 5.37
CA SER A 151 14.05 3.96 5.91
C SER A 151 14.88 3.27 4.83
N LYS A 152 16.20 3.22 5.04
CA LYS A 152 17.14 2.48 4.20
C LYS A 152 16.81 0.99 4.12
N ASN A 153 16.36 0.40 5.22
CA ASN A 153 16.00 -1.02 5.28
C ASN A 153 14.76 -1.32 4.43
N LEU A 154 13.72 -0.49 4.53
CA LEU A 154 12.51 -0.64 3.74
C LEU A 154 12.75 -0.34 2.26
N ALA A 155 13.61 0.64 1.94
CA ALA A 155 14.03 0.91 0.56
C ALA A 155 14.78 -0.29 -0.06
N LEU A 156 15.66 -0.96 0.71
CA LEU A 156 16.35 -2.16 0.25
C LEU A 156 15.38 -3.33 -0.01
N ARG A 157 14.39 -3.53 0.86
CA ARG A 157 13.35 -4.55 0.65
C ARG A 157 12.50 -4.25 -0.58
N ALA A 158 12.06 -3.00 -0.76
CA ALA A 158 11.34 -2.57 -1.96
C ALA A 158 12.18 -2.79 -3.23
N TRP A 159 13.49 -2.52 -3.17
CA TRP A 159 14.41 -2.78 -4.27
C TRP A 159 14.52 -4.27 -4.64
N GLN A 160 14.53 -5.17 -3.64
CA GLN A 160 14.53 -6.62 -3.88
C GLN A 160 13.24 -7.05 -4.61
N LEU A 161 12.09 -6.55 -4.18
CA LEU A 161 10.80 -6.82 -4.84
C LEU A 161 10.76 -6.24 -6.26
N PHE A 162 11.27 -5.02 -6.46
CA PHE A 162 11.40 -4.39 -7.77
C PHE A 162 12.23 -5.22 -8.75
N ARG A 163 13.38 -5.71 -8.27
CA ARG A 163 14.26 -6.57 -9.08
C ARG A 163 13.60 -7.89 -9.47
N ALA A 164 12.73 -8.43 -8.62
CA ALA A 164 12.00 -9.66 -8.89
C ALA A 164 10.91 -9.51 -9.96
N ILE A 165 10.47 -8.29 -10.30
CA ILE A 165 9.58 -8.05 -11.45
C ILE A 165 10.41 -8.08 -12.75
N PRO A 166 10.04 -8.86 -13.78
CA PRO A 166 10.69 -8.81 -15.09
C PRO A 166 10.62 -7.41 -15.72
N PRO A 167 11.68 -6.91 -16.41
CA PRO A 167 11.69 -5.57 -16.98
C PRO A 167 10.47 -5.23 -17.86
N LYS A 168 10.01 -6.19 -18.67
CA LYS A 168 8.81 -6.07 -19.54
C LYS A 168 7.49 -5.84 -18.79
N HIS A 169 7.43 -6.16 -17.49
CA HIS A 169 6.23 -6.00 -16.67
C HIS A 169 6.27 -4.73 -15.80
N ARG A 170 7.40 -4.01 -15.81
CA ARG A 170 7.58 -2.76 -15.07
C ARG A 170 6.96 -1.60 -15.88
N ASN A 171 6.29 -0.70 -15.19
CA ASN A 171 5.67 0.49 -15.77
C ASN A 171 6.20 1.78 -15.12
N SER A 172 5.82 2.95 -15.64
CA SER A 172 6.27 4.25 -15.12
C SER A 172 5.99 4.43 -13.63
N LEU A 173 4.88 3.91 -13.12
CA LEU A 173 4.51 3.97 -11.71
C LEU A 173 5.57 3.31 -10.81
N VAL A 174 5.94 2.06 -11.08
CA VAL A 174 6.89 1.35 -10.20
C VAL A 174 8.30 1.94 -10.27
N TYR A 175 8.69 2.47 -11.44
CA TYR A 175 9.93 3.24 -11.57
C TYR A 175 9.90 4.52 -10.74
N ARG A 176 8.84 5.33 -10.87
CA ARG A 176 8.67 6.59 -10.13
C ARG A 176 8.76 6.37 -8.62
N GLU A 177 7.99 5.43 -8.08
CA GLU A 177 7.99 5.19 -6.63
C GLU A 177 9.33 4.65 -6.12
N MET A 178 10.01 3.79 -6.91
CA MET A 178 11.33 3.28 -6.52
C MET A 178 12.42 4.36 -6.58
N ILE A 179 12.39 5.25 -7.57
CA ILE A 179 13.27 6.43 -7.63
C ILE A 179 13.05 7.31 -6.40
N GLY A 180 11.79 7.60 -6.07
CA GLY A 180 11.45 8.37 -4.86
C GLY A 180 12.00 7.72 -3.59
N ALA A 181 11.82 6.41 -3.42
CA ALA A 181 12.33 5.66 -2.28
C ALA A 181 13.86 5.73 -2.16
N LEU A 182 14.59 5.67 -3.28
CA LEU A 182 16.05 5.83 -3.30
C LEU A 182 16.48 7.25 -2.95
N GLY A 183 15.78 8.27 -3.45
CA GLY A 183 16.00 9.67 -3.11
C GLY A 183 15.82 9.96 -1.62
N ALA A 184 14.76 9.43 -1.02
CA ALA A 184 14.48 9.58 0.42
C ALA A 184 15.61 9.07 1.32
N VAL A 185 16.37 8.08 0.85
CA VAL A 185 17.52 7.50 1.59
C VAL A 185 18.86 8.02 1.08
N ARG A 186 18.85 9.15 0.35
CA ARG A 186 20.01 9.87 -0.19
C ARG A 186 20.87 9.03 -1.13
N ASN A 187 20.25 8.18 -1.95
CA ASN A 187 20.93 7.40 -2.96
C ASN A 187 20.67 7.97 -4.38
N SER A 188 21.18 9.18 -4.61
CA SER A 188 21.00 9.95 -5.85
C SER A 188 21.51 9.22 -7.09
N GLU A 189 22.68 8.58 -7.01
CA GLU A 189 23.26 7.82 -8.12
C GLU A 189 22.35 6.65 -8.56
N ALA A 190 21.82 5.88 -7.61
CA ALA A 190 20.91 4.79 -7.92
C ALA A 190 19.58 5.31 -8.49
N ALA A 191 19.09 6.46 -7.99
CA ALA A 191 17.88 7.10 -8.50
C ALA A 191 18.04 7.54 -9.97
N LEU A 192 19.14 8.22 -10.31
CA LEU A 192 19.47 8.60 -11.69
C LEU A 192 19.71 7.37 -12.57
N GLY A 193 20.47 6.40 -12.10
CA GLY A 193 20.71 5.15 -12.81
C GLY A 193 19.40 4.43 -13.15
N LEU A 194 18.43 4.46 -12.23
CA LEU A 194 17.12 3.85 -12.44
C LEU A 194 16.28 4.60 -13.48
N LEU A 195 16.39 5.93 -13.57
CA LEU A 195 15.81 6.72 -14.65
C LEU A 195 16.41 6.32 -16.02
N LYS A 196 17.74 6.25 -16.10
CA LYS A 196 18.46 5.83 -17.32
C LYS A 196 18.02 4.41 -17.76
N VAL A 197 17.83 3.49 -16.80
CA VAL A 197 17.29 2.15 -17.07
C VAL A 197 15.83 2.19 -17.54
N ALA A 198 14.98 3.05 -16.97
CA ALA A 198 13.59 3.20 -17.40
C ALA A 198 13.51 3.63 -18.88
N ILE A 199 14.32 4.63 -19.27
CA ILE A 199 14.42 5.11 -20.65
C ILE A 199 14.86 3.99 -21.58
N LYS A 200 15.92 3.25 -21.20
CA LYS A 200 16.43 2.10 -21.98
C LYS A 200 15.37 1.00 -22.16
N ASN A 201 14.49 0.82 -21.18
CA ASN A 201 13.40 -0.15 -21.23
C ASN A 201 12.15 0.37 -21.97
N GLY A 202 12.22 1.54 -22.60
CA GLY A 202 11.12 2.12 -23.38
C GLY A 202 10.00 2.71 -22.52
N ILE A 203 10.26 3.01 -21.25
CA ILE A 203 9.28 3.69 -20.39
C ILE A 203 9.18 5.16 -20.81
N THR A 204 7.97 5.63 -21.12
CA THR A 204 7.72 7.04 -21.43
C THR A 204 8.09 7.91 -20.23
N LEU A 205 8.98 8.88 -20.47
CA LEU A 205 9.32 9.94 -19.53
C LEU A 205 8.11 10.87 -19.33
N THR A 206 7.43 10.73 -18.20
CA THR A 206 6.40 11.68 -17.77
C THR A 206 7.04 12.80 -16.95
N SER A 207 6.39 13.96 -16.88
CA SER A 207 6.83 15.07 -16.04
C SER A 207 6.98 14.65 -14.57
N GLU A 208 6.07 13.80 -14.07
CA GLU A 208 6.15 13.28 -12.71
C GLU A 208 7.39 12.40 -12.47
N LEU A 209 7.74 11.53 -13.43
CA LEU A 209 8.93 10.68 -13.32
C LEU A 209 10.20 11.54 -13.28
N TYR A 210 10.29 12.52 -14.18
CA TYR A 210 11.42 13.45 -14.22
C TYR A 210 11.55 14.28 -12.95
N MET A 211 10.46 14.91 -12.50
CA MET A 211 10.44 15.71 -11.27
C MET A 211 10.80 14.87 -10.03
N THR A 212 10.31 13.63 -9.94
CA THR A 212 10.68 12.71 -8.86
C THR A 212 12.18 12.40 -8.88
N THR A 213 12.78 12.20 -10.06
CA THR A 213 14.23 11.99 -10.18
C THR A 213 15.02 13.24 -9.81
N TYR A 214 14.58 14.42 -10.27
CA TYR A 214 15.20 15.69 -9.92
C TYR A 214 15.19 15.92 -8.40
N GLU A 215 14.05 15.71 -7.74
CA GLU A 215 13.93 15.79 -6.28
C GLU A 215 14.85 14.78 -5.58
N ALA A 216 14.87 13.53 -6.06
CA ALA A 216 15.74 12.48 -5.52
C ALA A 216 17.23 12.79 -5.64
N CYS A 217 17.63 13.53 -6.68
CA CYS A 217 19.02 13.89 -6.94
C CYS A 217 19.41 15.27 -6.41
N SER A 218 18.45 16.10 -5.98
CA SER A 218 18.65 17.50 -5.61
C SER A 218 19.71 17.76 -4.53
N TYR A 219 20.02 16.75 -3.73
CA TYR A 219 21.05 16.81 -2.68
C TYR A 219 22.48 16.60 -3.21
N ASP A 220 22.65 16.20 -4.47
CA ASP A 220 23.93 15.94 -5.12
C ASP A 220 24.06 16.75 -6.43
N PRO A 221 24.73 17.92 -6.38
CA PRO A 221 24.87 18.80 -7.54
C PRO A 221 25.57 18.14 -8.74
N ALA A 222 26.46 17.16 -8.52
CA ALA A 222 27.15 16.47 -9.60
C ALA A 222 26.17 15.56 -10.37
N VAL A 223 25.31 14.85 -9.64
CA VAL A 223 24.27 13.98 -10.24
C VAL A 223 23.21 14.81 -10.97
N VAL A 224 22.86 16.00 -10.44
CA VAL A 224 21.89 16.91 -11.10
C VAL A 224 22.39 17.40 -12.46
N GLN A 225 23.71 17.59 -12.63
CA GLN A 225 24.27 17.99 -13.94
C GLN A 225 24.14 16.91 -15.01
N GLU A 226 23.88 15.65 -14.63
CA GLU A 226 23.70 14.53 -15.55
C GLU A 226 22.24 14.26 -15.95
N LEU A 227 21.27 14.97 -15.37
CA LEU A 227 19.83 14.83 -15.63
C LEU A 227 19.38 15.54 -16.90
#